data_AF-A0A2N3BKA1-F1
#
_entry.id   AF-A0A2N3BKA1-F1
#
_cell.length_a   1.000
_cell.length_b   1.000
_cell.length_c   1.000
_cell.angle_alpha   90.00
_cell.angle_beta   90.00
_cell.angle_gamma   90.00
#
_symmetry.space_group_name_H-M   'P 1'
#
loop_
_entity.id
_entity.type
_entity.pdbx_description
1 polymer ?
#
loop_
_entity_poly.entity_id
_entity_poly.type
_entity_poly.pdbx_seq_one_letter_code
_entity_poly.pdbx_strand_id
1 'polypeptide(L)'
;MTALPPPPAHVEPYVRVLGIEGAVTFLLTFGGAELYLAANPKGRGKLAELVGIDRAAALARAAEHLPRRVPTAKPWVARVMHAKGLPKAEIARRLHTSDVSVRRWIDAAPGPGVADPRQLPLI
;
A
#
# COMPACT_ATOMS: atom_id res chain seq x y z
N MET A 1 18.77 7.06 -6.13
CA MET A 1 17.53 6.86 -5.36
C MET A 1 16.52 7.86 -5.88
N THR A 2 15.31 7.43 -6.24
CA THR A 2 14.26 8.31 -6.80
C THR A 2 13.33 8.77 -5.68
N ALA A 3 12.67 9.92 -5.85
CA ALA A 3 11.65 10.38 -4.92
C ALA A 3 10.56 9.32 -4.69
N LEU A 4 10.09 9.18 -3.45
CA LEU A 4 9.05 8.22 -3.10
C LEU A 4 7.71 8.62 -3.76
N PRO A 5 6.96 7.66 -4.33
CA PRO A 5 5.69 7.96 -4.97
C PRO A 5 4.63 8.35 -3.92
N PRO A 6 3.76 9.33 -4.22
CA PRO A 6 2.64 9.63 -3.33
C PRO A 6 1.73 8.39 -3.19
N PRO A 7 1.26 8.08 -1.97
CA PRO A 7 0.33 6.99 -1.74
C PRO A 7 -1.06 7.27 -2.36
N PRO A 8 -1.73 6.26 -2.90
CA PRO A 8 -3.13 6.37 -3.30
C PRO A 8 -4.04 6.72 -2.12
N ALA A 9 -5.17 7.37 -2.37
CA ALA A 9 -6.11 7.81 -1.33
C ALA A 9 -6.57 6.68 -0.37
N HIS A 10 -6.74 5.45 -0.86
CA HIS A 10 -7.12 4.30 -0.04
C HIS A 10 -5.95 3.65 0.73
N VAL A 11 -4.71 4.07 0.46
CA VAL A 11 -3.48 3.64 1.16
C VAL A 11 -2.99 4.71 2.13
N GLU A 12 -3.26 5.99 1.83
CA GLU A 12 -2.84 7.15 2.61
C GLU A 12 -3.09 7.02 4.13
N PRO A 13 -4.26 6.55 4.61
CA PRO A 13 -4.48 6.41 6.05
C PRO A 13 -3.51 5.43 6.73
N TYR A 14 -3.07 4.38 6.03
CA TYR A 14 -2.07 3.44 6.54
C TYR A 14 -0.70 4.09 6.61
N VAL A 15 -0.32 4.87 5.58
CA VAL A 15 0.96 5.59 5.54
C VAL A 15 1.03 6.65 6.63
N ARG A 16 -0.06 7.38 6.87
CA ARG A 16 -0.15 8.39 7.93
C ARG A 16 0.08 7.79 9.33
N VAL A 17 -0.38 6.56 9.57
CA VAL A 17 -0.25 5.88 10.88
C VAL A 17 1.07 5.11 11.03
N LEU A 18 1.49 4.41 9.97
CA LEU A 18 2.61 3.45 10.03
C LEU A 18 3.90 3.97 9.40
N GLY A 19 3.85 5.12 8.73
CA GLY A 19 4.89 5.53 7.77
C GLY A 19 4.87 4.69 6.50
N ILE A 20 5.67 5.08 5.50
CA ILE A 20 5.75 4.36 4.22
C ILE A 20 6.26 2.92 4.41
N GLU A 21 7.31 2.73 5.22
CA GLU A 21 7.86 1.39 5.49
C GLU A 21 6.86 0.48 6.18
N GLY A 22 6.25 0.97 7.26
CA GLY A 22 5.28 0.21 8.03
C GLY A 22 4.04 -0.13 7.20
N ALA A 23 3.58 0.81 6.36
CA ALA A 23 2.47 0.58 5.45
C ALA A 23 2.81 -0.49 4.40
N VAL A 24 3.98 -0.43 3.75
CA VAL A 24 4.40 -1.46 2.80
C VAL A 24 4.44 -2.84 3.46
N THR A 25 5.09 -2.97 4.62
CA THR A 25 5.17 -4.24 5.36
C THR A 25 3.79 -4.75 5.76
N PHE A 26 2.91 -3.84 6.20
CA PHE A 26 1.53 -4.18 6.55
C PHE A 26 0.74 -4.69 5.35
N LEU A 27 0.77 -3.99 4.21
CA LEU A 27 0.05 -4.39 3.00
C LEU A 27 0.60 -5.69 2.40
N LEU A 28 1.90 -5.96 2.50
CA LEU A 28 2.48 -7.24 2.09
C LEU A 28 2.03 -8.39 2.98
N THR A 29 1.86 -8.13 4.28
CA THR A 29 1.51 -9.16 5.26
C THR A 29 0.01 -9.46 5.28
N PHE A 30 -0.82 -8.44 5.09
CA PHE A 30 -2.25 -8.50 5.30
C PHE A 30 -3.09 -8.10 4.08
N GLY A 31 -2.47 -7.61 3.01
CA GLY A 31 -3.16 -7.16 1.81
C GLY A 31 -4.05 -8.25 1.21
N GLY A 32 -5.29 -7.89 0.90
CA GLY A 32 -6.29 -8.82 0.40
C GLY A 32 -7.00 -9.63 1.48
N ALA A 33 -6.56 -9.58 2.74
CA ALA A 33 -7.28 -10.18 3.86
C ALA A 33 -8.35 -9.24 4.42
N GLU A 34 -9.39 -9.83 5.01
CA GLU A 34 -10.35 -9.11 5.82
C GLU A 34 -9.81 -9.03 7.25
N LEU A 35 -9.63 -7.81 7.76
CA LEU A 35 -9.06 -7.59 9.10
C LEU A 35 -10.11 -6.98 10.00
N TYR A 36 -10.50 -7.73 11.02
CA TYR A 36 -11.26 -7.17 12.12
C TYR A 36 -10.30 -6.44 13.07
N LEU A 37 -10.17 -5.13 12.87
CA LEU A 37 -9.39 -4.24 13.73
C LEU A 37 -10.24 -3.89 14.96
N ALA A 38 -10.28 -4.79 15.95
CA ALA A 38 -10.95 -4.50 17.21
C ALA A 38 -10.29 -3.28 17.89
N ALA A 39 -11.10 -2.32 18.34
CA ALA A 39 -10.64 -1.08 19.00
C ALA A 39 -9.75 -1.34 20.24
N ASN A 40 -9.88 -2.52 20.85
CA ASN A 40 -9.06 -2.96 21.97
C ASN A 40 -8.37 -4.30 21.65
N PRO A 41 -7.23 -4.30 20.94
CA PRO A 41 -6.52 -5.51 20.60
C PRO A 41 -5.94 -6.12 21.87
N LYS A 42 -6.51 -7.24 22.35
CA LYS A 42 -5.99 -8.00 23.49
C LYS A 42 -4.65 -8.67 23.13
N GLY A 43 -3.56 -7.91 23.01
CA GLY A 43 -2.14 -8.30 23.08
C GLY A 43 -1.58 -9.41 22.17
N ARG A 44 -2.40 -10.23 21.51
CA ARG A 44 -2.01 -11.49 20.82
C ARG A 44 -2.43 -11.54 19.35
N GLY A 45 -2.78 -10.40 18.76
CA GLY A 45 -3.10 -10.35 17.34
C GLY A 45 -1.81 -10.24 16.51
N LYS A 46 -1.72 -11.01 15.41
CA LYS A 46 -0.64 -10.90 14.39
C LYS A 46 -0.35 -9.45 13.96
N LEU A 47 -1.35 -8.56 14.09
CA LEU A 47 -1.21 -7.12 13.90
C LEU A 47 -0.24 -6.47 14.91
N ALA A 48 -0.44 -6.69 16.21
CA ALA A 48 0.37 -6.10 17.27
C ALA A 48 1.82 -6.63 17.23
N GLU A 49 2.01 -7.89 16.82
CA GLU A 49 3.35 -8.46 16.57
C GLU A 49 4.06 -7.76 15.40
N LEU A 50 3.32 -7.42 14.32
CA LEU A 50 3.92 -6.82 13.14
C LEU A 50 4.23 -5.33 13.32
N VAL A 51 3.28 -4.55 13.85
CA VAL A 51 3.40 -3.08 13.88
C VAL A 51 3.68 -2.52 15.28
N GLY A 52 3.61 -3.34 16.32
CA GLY A 52 3.65 -2.92 17.72
C GLY A 52 2.27 -2.50 18.24
N ILE A 53 2.08 -2.57 19.57
CA ILE A 53 0.79 -2.30 20.24
C ILE A 53 0.31 -0.86 19.97
N ASP A 54 1.19 0.13 20.04
CA ASP A 54 0.83 1.55 19.87
C ASP A 54 0.32 1.85 18.46
N ARG A 55 0.98 1.29 17.44
CA ARG A 55 0.58 1.45 16.04
C ARG A 55 -0.67 0.64 15.72
N ALA A 56 -0.84 -0.53 16.33
CA ALA A 56 -2.07 -1.30 16.21
C ALA A 56 -3.27 -0.54 16.79
N ALA A 57 -3.11 0.11 17.95
CA ALA A 57 -4.14 0.95 18.54
C ALA A 57 -4.44 2.20 17.70
N ALA A 58 -3.43 2.85 17.12
CA ALA A 58 -3.61 3.97 16.20
C ALA A 58 -4.35 3.55 14.92
N LEU A 59 -4.04 2.36 14.38
CA LEU A 59 -4.73 1.79 13.22
C LEU A 59 -6.18 1.46 13.56
N ALA A 60 -6.44 0.93 14.76
CA ALA A 60 -7.78 0.61 15.22
C ALA A 60 -8.65 1.87 15.40
N ARG A 61 -8.08 2.99 15.88
CA ARG A 61 -8.77 4.29 15.90
C ARG A 61 -9.09 4.83 14.50
N ALA A 62 -8.22 4.55 13.53
CA ALA A 62 -8.47 4.91 12.13
C ALA A 62 -9.43 3.93 11.41
N ALA A 63 -9.72 2.77 12.01
CA ALA A 63 -10.40 1.66 11.34
C ALA A 63 -11.85 1.95 10.94
N GLU A 64 -12.54 2.85 11.62
CA GLU A 64 -13.90 3.27 11.27
C GLU A 64 -13.98 3.88 9.86
N HIS A 65 -12.87 4.46 9.37
CA HIS A 65 -12.77 5.06 8.05
C HIS A 65 -11.98 4.20 7.05
N LEU A 66 -11.56 2.99 7.45
CA LEU A 66 -10.82 2.08 6.61
C LEU A 66 -11.74 1.06 5.92
N PRO A 67 -11.40 0.62 4.70
CA PRO A 67 -12.12 -0.47 4.07
C PRO A 67 -11.98 -1.75 4.91
N ARG A 68 -13.06 -2.53 4.99
CA ARG A 68 -13.11 -3.81 5.73
C ARG A 68 -12.06 -4.82 5.24
N ARG A 69 -11.73 -4.77 3.95
CA ARG A 69 -10.64 -5.54 3.35
C ARG A 69 -9.42 -4.67 3.14
N VAL A 70 -8.27 -5.16 3.59
CA VAL A 70 -7.01 -4.44 3.43
C VAL A 70 -6.62 -4.38 1.95
N PRO A 71 -6.28 -3.20 1.40
CA PRO A 71 -5.83 -3.11 0.02
C PRO A 71 -4.49 -3.85 -0.17
N THR A 72 -4.22 -4.36 -1.38
CA THR A 72 -2.90 -4.91 -1.72
C THR A 72 -1.97 -3.83 -2.28
N ALA A 73 -2.55 -2.87 -3.02
CA ALA A 73 -1.86 -1.73 -3.64
C ALA A 73 -0.54 -2.08 -4.36
N LYS A 74 -0.47 -3.25 -5.00
CA LYS A 74 0.76 -3.77 -5.66
C LYS A 74 1.46 -2.75 -6.55
N PRO A 75 0.77 -1.92 -7.38
CA PRO A 75 1.43 -0.90 -8.18
C PRO A 75 2.17 0.15 -7.34
N TRP A 76 1.57 0.62 -6.24
CA TRP A 76 2.22 1.59 -5.37
C TRP A 76 3.39 0.96 -4.60
N VAL A 77 3.20 -0.24 -4.04
CA VAL A 77 4.27 -0.98 -3.34
C VAL A 77 5.46 -1.24 -4.28
N ALA A 78 5.21 -1.63 -5.52
CA ALA A 78 6.25 -1.82 -6.54
C ALA A 78 7.05 -0.53 -6.78
N ARG A 79 6.36 0.62 -6.91
CA ARG A 79 7.04 1.92 -7.10
C ARG A 79 7.86 2.33 -5.88
N VAL A 80 7.36 2.09 -4.66
CA VAL A 80 8.12 2.36 -3.42
C VAL A 80 9.39 1.49 -3.37
N MET A 81 9.29 0.19 -3.65
CA MET A 81 10.45 -0.71 -3.70
C MET A 81 11.46 -0.29 -4.77
N HIS A 82 10.99 0.11 -5.94
CA HIS A 82 11.84 0.59 -7.02
C HIS A 82 12.56 1.90 -6.66
N ALA A 83 11.87 2.86 -6.02
CA ALA A 83 12.47 4.11 -5.56
C ALA A 83 13.63 3.87 -4.56
N LYS A 84 13.53 2.79 -3.77
CA LYS A 84 14.58 2.30 -2.86
C LYS A 84 15.72 1.52 -3.55
N GLY A 85 15.64 1.32 -4.85
CA GLY A 85 16.69 0.69 -5.65
C GLY A 85 16.55 -0.83 -5.85
N LEU A 86 15.40 -1.43 -5.50
CA LEU A 86 15.21 -2.86 -5.78
C LEU A 86 15.03 -3.11 -7.29
N PRO A 87 15.65 -4.17 -7.85
CA PRO A 87 15.50 -4.50 -9.26
C PRO A 87 14.08 -5.03 -9.56
N LYS A 88 13.57 -4.72 -10.76
CA LYS A 88 12.19 -5.07 -11.19
C LYS A 88 11.88 -6.57 -11.04
N ALA A 89 12.84 -7.45 -11.36
CA ALA A 89 12.70 -8.89 -11.22
C ALA A 89 12.56 -9.35 -9.76
N GLU A 90 13.24 -8.68 -8.82
CA GLU A 90 13.10 -8.98 -7.40
C GLU A 90 11.74 -8.52 -6.86
N ILE A 91 11.29 -7.33 -7.27
CA ILE A 91 9.95 -6.83 -6.95
C ILE A 91 8.88 -7.80 -7.45
N ALA A 92 9.02 -8.31 -8.67
CA ALA A 92 8.11 -9.29 -9.26
C ALA A 92 7.98 -10.57 -8.40
N ARG A 93 9.12 -11.11 -7.94
CA ARG A 93 9.15 -12.27 -7.03
C ARG A 93 8.46 -11.96 -5.70
N ARG A 94 8.78 -10.83 -5.07
CA ARG A 94 8.19 -10.42 -3.78
C ARG A 94 6.68 -10.19 -3.86
N LEU A 95 6.19 -9.69 -4.99
CA LEU A 95 4.76 -9.40 -5.19
C LEU A 95 3.98 -10.54 -5.85
N HIS A 96 4.64 -11.66 -6.15
CA HIS A 96 4.09 -12.78 -6.90
C HIS A 96 3.37 -12.33 -8.18
N THR A 97 4.08 -11.62 -9.04
CA THR A 97 3.59 -11.13 -10.34
C THR A 97 4.69 -11.20 -11.40
N SER A 98 4.38 -10.85 -12.65
CA SER A 98 5.39 -10.78 -13.71
C SER A 98 6.19 -9.48 -13.64
N ASP A 99 7.45 -9.54 -14.05
CA ASP A 99 8.32 -8.38 -14.25
C ASP A 99 7.75 -7.41 -15.30
N VAL A 100 7.02 -7.91 -16.31
CA VAL A 100 6.26 -7.10 -17.26
C VAL A 100 5.20 -6.24 -16.56
N SER A 101 4.47 -6.81 -15.59
CA SER A 101 3.48 -6.07 -14.80
C SER A 101 4.14 -5.00 -13.93
N VAL A 102 5.25 -5.36 -13.28
CA VAL A 102 6.04 -4.42 -12.47
C VAL A 102 6.57 -3.27 -13.32
N ARG A 103 7.13 -3.58 -14.50
CA ARG A 103 7.59 -2.57 -15.46
C ARG A 103 6.44 -1.63 -15.84
N ARG A 104 5.28 -2.17 -16.21
CA ARG A 104 4.10 -1.36 -16.54
C ARG A 104 3.70 -0.43 -15.38
N TRP A 105 3.73 -0.88 -14.14
CA TRP A 105 3.35 -0.05 -12.99
C TRP A 105 4.35 1.06 -12.64
N ILE A 106 5.64 0.80 -12.89
CA ILE A 106 6.71 1.79 -12.69
C ILE A 106 6.68 2.82 -13.81
N ASP A 107 6.52 2.36 -15.05
CA ASP A 107 6.53 3.21 -16.24
C ASP A 107 5.23 4.03 -16.33
N ALA A 108 4.10 3.53 -15.81
CA ALA A 108 2.82 4.25 -15.73
C ALA A 108 2.69 5.22 -14.53
N ALA A 109 3.81 5.67 -13.95
CA ALA A 109 3.76 6.73 -12.95
C ALA A 109 3.03 7.96 -13.52
N PRO A 110 2.20 8.67 -12.74
CA PRO A 110 1.35 9.72 -13.26
C PRO A 110 2.23 10.89 -13.75
N GLY A 111 2.45 10.96 -15.05
CA GLY A 111 2.47 12.26 -15.73
C GLY A 111 1.08 12.89 -15.57
N PRO A 112 0.96 14.24 -15.69
CA PRO A 112 -0.35 14.90 -15.73
C PRO A 112 -1.22 14.12 -16.71
N GLY A 113 -2.37 13.65 -16.23
CA GLY A 113 -3.17 12.63 -16.91
C GLY A 113 -3.25 12.95 -18.38
N VAL A 114 -2.65 12.08 -19.22
CA VAL A 114 -3.00 12.06 -20.63
C VAL A 114 -4.46 11.61 -20.59
N ALA A 115 -5.36 12.59 -20.62
CA ALA A 115 -6.78 12.36 -20.79
C ALA A 115 -6.89 11.40 -21.97
N ASP A 116 -7.46 10.21 -21.75
CA ASP A 116 -7.78 9.34 -22.86
C ASP A 116 -8.67 10.19 -23.78
N PRO A 117 -8.34 10.38 -25.07
CA PRO A 117 -9.15 11.19 -25.98
C PRO A 117 -10.59 10.67 -26.11
N ARG A 118 -10.89 9.48 -25.58
CA ARG A 118 -12.24 8.89 -25.46
C ARG A 118 -12.96 9.20 -24.14
N GLN A 119 -12.29 9.76 -23.14
CA GLN A 119 -12.91 10.16 -21.88
C GLN A 119 -13.53 11.56 -22.02
N LEU A 120 -14.86 11.62 -21.89
CA LEU A 120 -15.59 12.88 -21.77
C LEU A 120 -15.22 13.57 -20.45
N PRO A 121 -15.01 14.90 -20.44
CA PRO A 121 -14.79 15.64 -19.21
C PRO A 121 -16.04 15.53 -18.33
N LEU A 122 -15.83 15.35 -17.02
CA LEU A 122 -16.91 15.46 -16.04
C LEU A 122 -17.33 16.94 -16.01
N ILE A 123 -18.52 17.20 -16.53
CA ILE A 123 -19.23 18.49 -16.45
C ILE A 123 -19.99 18.63 -15.13
#